data_AF-A0A2G6FJT2-F1
#
_entry.id   AF-A0A2G6FJT2-F1
#
_cell.length_a   1.000
_cell.length_b   1.000
_cell.length_c   1.000
_cell.angle_alpha   90.00
_cell.angle_beta   90.00
_cell.angle_gamma   90.00
#
_symmetry.space_group_name_H-M   'P 1'
#
loop_
_entity.id
_entity.type
_entity.pdbx_description
1 polymer ?
#
loop_
_entity_poly.entity_id
_entity_poly.type
_entity_poly.pdbx_seq_one_letter_code
_entity_poly.pdbx_strand_id
1 'polypeptide(L)'
;MVHKAVLGTGLLLLSSLVFLVYTELGTKRPEKLFITTAGTVDMCLSCHQDVKLDSFHDAQVIGCAPCHLGDPAAVTAEAAHKGMVVNPGDLRVADKTCSVAGCHPADIHKVKNSLMATNRGILGTLLYYWGESESQDTDLTVEKLLESDENSLALDYFRKLCATCHLWKQKGDLPGFPEFFSEKGGGCSACHFTRSDTPEDSWVLVADDTSFERKEKRPHPRITSKVKSSNCVRCHNRSGRIGISYMGIFESEGYGTPYENGGLTDKQLPGQRFYLDVANDVHNARGMDCIDCHTRNEIMGDGTSYAHYEEQLEISCIVCHSDNPGTTRKGNLLNNIEGDDRQRLIVGKVNGKRHPLKPPKKGVCDFPAHKRVSCEACHSTWVAQCYGCHVKRDPAKKDLDKLALAETEGLWTEGRSYIRYERPMLGVWGDEVVVVTPGCQDIVTIQDKKGLEEKSFHRFTMAAINPHTTQAKGRSCTDCHASTKTVGLGEGRLEEVDGELVFYPLDQGVATSVGQTVPFDAYVTINGKARQHSSRAELRPFNKGELKAILRLGLCVGCHNSYEDPIWKDYSQAMQCKRQQTQDEQKRVTAKKPL
;
A
#
# COMPACT_ATOMS: atom_id res chain seq x y z
N MET A 1 -7.94 74.84 -20.41
CA MET A 1 -7.73 73.45 -19.91
C MET A 1 -9.04 72.70 -19.64
N VAL A 2 -10.10 73.36 -19.14
CA VAL A 2 -11.38 72.71 -18.78
C VAL A 2 -12.13 72.05 -19.98
N HIS A 3 -12.17 72.68 -21.16
CA HIS A 3 -12.88 72.10 -22.32
C HIS A 3 -12.25 70.83 -22.92
N LYS A 4 -10.92 70.68 -22.88
CA LYS A 4 -10.25 69.45 -23.35
C LYS A 4 -10.49 68.27 -22.40
N ALA A 5 -10.64 68.55 -21.10
CA ALA A 5 -10.97 67.53 -20.11
C ALA A 5 -12.42 67.01 -20.28
N VAL A 6 -13.38 67.89 -20.57
CA VAL A 6 -14.80 67.54 -20.79
C VAL A 6 -15.02 66.75 -22.09
N LEU A 7 -14.32 67.13 -23.19
CA LEU A 7 -14.38 66.35 -24.44
C LEU A 7 -13.76 64.95 -24.28
N GLY A 8 -12.64 64.85 -23.55
CA GLY A 8 -11.98 63.57 -23.28
C GLY A 8 -12.83 62.63 -22.43
N THR A 9 -13.54 63.16 -21.42
CA THR A 9 -14.49 62.37 -20.62
C THR A 9 -15.73 61.97 -21.43
N GLY A 10 -16.26 62.85 -22.28
CA GLY A 10 -17.38 62.52 -23.17
C GLY A 10 -17.05 61.41 -24.17
N LEU A 11 -15.85 61.42 -24.76
CA LEU A 11 -15.40 60.36 -25.68
C LEU A 11 -15.21 59.01 -24.98
N LEU A 12 -14.68 59.03 -23.75
CA LEU A 12 -14.52 57.85 -22.90
C LEU A 12 -15.88 57.26 -22.47
N LEU A 13 -16.86 58.11 -22.16
CA LEU A 13 -18.22 57.68 -21.82
C LEU A 13 -18.94 57.08 -23.04
N LEU A 14 -18.77 57.68 -24.23
CA LEU A 14 -19.36 57.14 -25.45
C LEU A 14 -18.71 55.82 -25.87
N SER A 15 -17.37 55.72 -25.78
CA SER A 15 -16.67 54.48 -26.12
C SER A 15 -17.00 53.34 -25.13
N SER A 16 -17.13 53.64 -23.84
CA SER A 16 -17.59 52.66 -22.85
C SER A 16 -19.05 52.27 -23.06
N LEU A 17 -19.94 53.18 -23.44
CA LEU A 17 -21.33 52.85 -23.80
C LEU A 17 -21.39 51.94 -25.04
N VAL A 18 -20.64 52.26 -26.09
CA VAL A 18 -20.57 51.42 -27.30
C VAL A 18 -20.01 50.04 -26.98
N PHE A 19 -18.99 49.96 -26.13
CA PHE A 19 -18.44 48.69 -25.65
C PHE A 19 -19.47 47.88 -24.84
N LEU A 20 -20.23 48.51 -23.94
CA LEU A 20 -21.30 47.86 -23.17
C LEU A 20 -22.44 47.35 -24.07
N VAL A 21 -22.86 48.14 -25.05
CA VAL A 21 -23.89 47.72 -26.01
C VAL A 21 -23.39 46.58 -26.89
N TYR A 22 -22.14 46.65 -27.36
CA TYR A 22 -21.54 45.58 -28.16
C TYR A 22 -21.41 44.27 -27.37
N THR A 23 -20.96 44.34 -26.12
CA THR A 23 -20.83 43.17 -25.23
C THR A 23 -22.19 42.58 -24.87
N GLU A 24 -23.20 43.42 -24.59
CA GLU A 24 -24.57 42.96 -24.30
C GLU A 24 -25.20 42.27 -25.52
N LEU A 25 -25.09 42.86 -26.72
CA LEU A 25 -25.63 42.27 -27.96
C LEU A 25 -24.87 41.00 -28.38
N GLY A 26 -23.59 40.86 -28.00
CA GLY A 26 -22.77 39.67 -28.27
C GLY A 26 -22.99 38.52 -27.29
N THR A 27 -23.61 38.76 -26.13
CA THR A 27 -23.76 37.75 -25.08
C THR A 27 -24.94 36.82 -25.40
N LYS A 28 -24.65 35.57 -25.78
CA LYS A 28 -25.68 34.54 -25.96
C LYS A 28 -26.20 34.07 -24.60
N ARG A 29 -27.44 34.43 -24.27
CA ARG A 29 -28.10 34.01 -23.03
C ARG A 29 -28.96 32.76 -23.29
N PRO A 30 -28.96 31.78 -22.38
CA PRO A 30 -29.83 30.62 -22.49
C PRO A 30 -31.31 31.03 -22.37
N GLU A 31 -32.19 30.31 -23.06
CA GLU A 31 -33.63 30.61 -23.16
C GLU A 31 -34.38 30.46 -21.83
N LYS A 32 -33.78 29.77 -20.86
CA LYS A 32 -34.35 29.54 -19.52
C LYS A 32 -33.26 29.59 -18.46
N LEU A 33 -33.69 29.90 -17.23
CA LEU A 33 -32.90 29.69 -16.03
C LEU A 33 -32.87 28.19 -15.70
N PHE A 34 -31.69 27.67 -15.41
CA PHE A 34 -31.53 26.31 -14.94
C PHE A 34 -31.51 26.33 -13.41
N ILE A 35 -32.45 25.60 -12.82
CA ILE A 35 -32.62 25.47 -11.36
C ILE A 35 -32.55 23.99 -11.04
N THR A 36 -31.73 23.64 -10.05
CA THR A 36 -31.61 22.28 -9.54
C THR A 36 -32.89 21.87 -8.81
N THR A 37 -33.06 20.57 -8.59
CA THR A 37 -34.18 20.05 -7.79
C THR A 37 -34.13 20.56 -6.34
N ALA A 38 -32.94 20.90 -5.84
CA ALA A 38 -32.75 21.53 -4.53
C ALA A 38 -33.11 23.03 -4.50
N GLY A 39 -33.53 23.62 -5.63
CA GLY A 39 -33.98 25.02 -5.72
C GLY A 39 -32.85 26.04 -5.92
N THR A 40 -31.64 25.60 -6.23
CA THR A 40 -30.50 26.49 -6.50
C THR A 40 -30.38 26.78 -7.99
N VAL A 41 -30.09 28.02 -8.38
CA VAL A 41 -29.76 28.36 -9.76
C VAL A 41 -28.38 27.76 -10.07
N ASP A 42 -28.26 27.05 -11.20
CA ASP A 42 -26.98 26.55 -11.71
C ASP A 42 -26.96 26.58 -13.25
N MET A 43 -26.41 27.67 -13.77
CA MET A 43 -26.30 27.95 -15.19
C MET A 43 -25.19 27.14 -15.87
N CYS A 44 -24.36 26.38 -15.15
CA CYS A 44 -23.40 25.46 -15.78
C CYS A 44 -24.14 24.43 -16.65
N LEU A 45 -25.34 24.03 -16.23
CA LEU A 45 -26.22 23.12 -16.97
C LEU A 45 -26.70 23.69 -18.31
N SER A 46 -26.62 25.00 -18.55
CA SER A 46 -26.98 25.54 -19.87
C SER A 46 -25.98 25.12 -20.96
N CYS A 47 -24.71 24.95 -20.58
CA CYS A 47 -23.61 24.59 -21.47
C CYS A 47 -23.19 23.12 -21.36
N HIS A 48 -23.30 22.51 -20.17
CA HIS A 48 -22.83 21.15 -19.86
C HIS A 48 -23.95 20.11 -19.78
N GLN A 49 -24.85 20.10 -20.75
CA GLN A 49 -26.04 19.23 -20.76
C GLN A 49 -25.72 17.73 -20.93
N ASP A 50 -24.58 17.41 -21.53
CA ASP A 50 -24.16 16.03 -21.81
C ASP A 50 -23.42 15.37 -20.64
N VAL A 51 -23.18 16.11 -19.54
CA VAL A 51 -22.50 15.58 -18.36
C VAL A 51 -23.43 14.63 -17.61
N LYS A 52 -22.98 13.39 -17.42
CA LYS A 52 -23.68 12.37 -16.65
C LYS A 52 -22.85 11.96 -15.44
N LEU A 53 -23.39 12.21 -14.26
CA LEU A 53 -22.82 11.83 -12.97
C LEU A 53 -23.46 10.54 -12.45
N ASP A 54 -23.00 10.05 -11.31
CA ASP A 54 -23.69 8.98 -10.59
C ASP A 54 -25.00 9.49 -9.97
N SER A 55 -25.88 8.57 -9.60
CA SER A 55 -27.21 8.89 -9.09
C SER A 55 -27.21 9.66 -7.77
N PHE A 56 -26.15 9.57 -6.97
CA PHE A 56 -26.06 10.26 -5.68
C PHE A 56 -25.52 11.68 -5.82
N HIS A 57 -24.88 12.00 -6.95
CA HIS A 57 -24.33 13.32 -7.24
C HIS A 57 -24.91 13.91 -8.53
N ASP A 58 -26.16 13.60 -8.88
CA ASP A 58 -26.76 14.08 -10.12
C ASP A 58 -26.72 15.61 -10.20
N ALA A 59 -26.16 16.14 -11.29
CA ALA A 59 -26.02 17.57 -11.50
C ALA A 59 -27.37 18.30 -11.58
N GLN A 60 -28.45 17.61 -11.94
CA GLN A 60 -29.81 18.17 -11.91
C GLN A 60 -30.36 18.30 -10.49
N VAL A 61 -29.79 17.58 -9.51
CA VAL A 61 -30.20 17.61 -8.12
C VAL A 61 -29.33 18.57 -7.31
N ILE A 62 -28.00 18.44 -7.41
CA ILE A 62 -27.04 19.19 -6.58
C ILE A 62 -26.50 20.43 -7.29
N GLY A 63 -26.35 20.37 -8.61
CA GLY A 63 -25.60 21.37 -9.38
C GLY A 63 -24.12 21.06 -9.48
N CYS A 64 -23.42 21.83 -10.32
CA CYS A 64 -21.98 21.75 -10.56
C CYS A 64 -21.19 22.61 -9.56
N ALA A 65 -21.70 23.79 -9.23
CA ALA A 65 -20.99 24.76 -8.40
C ALA A 65 -20.69 24.29 -6.96
N PRO A 66 -21.55 23.50 -6.28
CA PRO A 66 -21.19 22.98 -4.94
C PRO A 66 -19.92 22.11 -4.92
N CYS A 67 -19.61 21.45 -6.04
CA CYS A 67 -18.38 20.69 -6.20
C CYS A 67 -17.25 21.60 -6.71
N HIS A 68 -17.53 22.39 -7.74
CA HIS A 68 -16.48 23.08 -8.50
C HIS A 68 -16.24 24.53 -8.09
N LEU A 69 -17.01 25.12 -7.17
CA LEU A 69 -16.83 26.47 -6.60
C LEU A 69 -16.87 27.65 -7.59
N GLY A 70 -17.25 27.43 -8.86
CA GLY A 70 -17.47 28.48 -9.85
C GLY A 70 -18.72 29.33 -9.58
N ASP A 71 -18.99 30.33 -10.42
CA ASP A 71 -20.19 31.18 -10.31
C ASP A 71 -21.39 30.50 -11.02
N PRO A 72 -22.38 29.97 -10.27
CA PRO A 72 -23.52 29.28 -10.87
C PRO A 72 -24.53 30.23 -11.53
N ALA A 73 -24.46 31.54 -11.31
CA ALA A 73 -25.38 32.50 -11.93
C ALA A 73 -24.83 33.07 -13.25
N ALA A 74 -23.54 32.91 -13.50
CA ALA A 74 -22.89 33.41 -14.70
C ALA A 74 -23.27 32.60 -15.96
N VAL A 75 -23.48 33.30 -17.07
CA VAL A 75 -23.86 32.72 -18.37
C VAL A 75 -22.72 32.70 -19.38
N THR A 76 -21.57 33.27 -19.04
CA THR A 76 -20.36 33.24 -19.87
C THR A 76 -19.33 32.30 -19.25
N ALA A 77 -18.57 31.60 -20.09
CA ALA A 77 -17.58 30.62 -19.62
C ALA A 77 -16.50 31.26 -18.72
N GLU A 78 -16.03 32.46 -19.06
CA GLU A 78 -15.01 33.17 -18.28
C GLU A 78 -15.51 33.51 -16.87
N ALA A 79 -16.72 34.06 -16.75
CA ALA A 79 -17.29 34.41 -15.45
C ALA A 79 -17.65 33.17 -14.63
N ALA A 80 -18.27 32.15 -15.25
CA ALA A 80 -18.69 30.93 -14.57
C ALA A 80 -17.50 30.11 -14.04
N HIS A 81 -16.40 30.02 -14.80
CA HIS A 81 -15.22 29.25 -14.39
C HIS A 81 -14.26 30.02 -13.47
N LYS A 82 -14.53 31.30 -13.17
CA LYS A 82 -13.67 32.09 -12.29
C LYS A 82 -13.67 31.50 -10.87
N GLY A 83 -12.49 31.13 -10.38
CA GLY A 83 -12.34 30.53 -9.05
C GLY A 83 -12.70 29.05 -8.97
N MET A 84 -12.96 28.41 -10.11
CA MET A 84 -13.35 27.01 -10.17
C MET A 84 -12.21 26.07 -9.74
N VAL A 85 -12.55 25.03 -8.97
CA VAL A 85 -11.65 23.93 -8.62
C VAL A 85 -11.93 22.73 -9.51
N VAL A 86 -10.87 22.15 -10.09
CA VAL A 86 -11.02 21.00 -11.00
C VAL A 86 -11.26 19.70 -10.23
N ASN A 87 -10.54 19.50 -9.11
CA ASN A 87 -10.71 18.35 -8.25
C ASN A 87 -11.38 18.75 -6.92
N PRO A 88 -12.70 18.51 -6.76
CA PRO A 88 -13.40 18.83 -5.51
C PRO A 88 -12.89 18.00 -4.33
N GLY A 89 -12.30 16.82 -4.56
CA GLY A 89 -11.87 15.93 -3.48
C GLY A 89 -10.55 16.30 -2.82
N ASP A 90 -9.80 17.25 -3.37
CA ASP A 90 -8.46 17.62 -2.88
C ASP A 90 -8.53 18.15 -1.44
N LEU A 91 -7.66 17.66 -0.56
CA LEU A 91 -7.70 17.97 0.88
C LEU A 91 -7.51 19.47 1.20
N ARG A 92 -7.02 20.26 0.24
CA ARG A 92 -6.87 21.72 0.34
C ARG A 92 -8.19 22.48 0.19
N VAL A 93 -9.20 21.86 -0.43
CA VAL A 93 -10.50 22.50 -0.73
C VAL A 93 -11.70 21.65 -0.35
N ALA A 94 -11.49 20.39 0.05
CA ALA A 94 -12.54 19.43 0.39
C ALA A 94 -13.47 19.88 1.53
N ASP A 95 -13.01 20.79 2.39
CA ASP A 95 -13.79 21.47 3.42
C ASP A 95 -14.87 22.40 2.83
N LYS A 96 -14.64 22.93 1.62
CA LYS A 96 -15.56 23.81 0.89
C LYS A 96 -16.42 23.08 -0.14
N THR A 97 -16.17 21.79 -0.37
CA THR A 97 -16.84 20.97 -1.40
C THR A 97 -17.47 19.72 -0.80
N CYS A 98 -16.73 18.61 -0.68
CA CYS A 98 -17.25 17.31 -0.23
C CYS A 98 -17.73 17.34 1.22
N SER A 99 -17.13 18.20 2.07
CA SER A 99 -17.38 18.23 3.52
C SER A 99 -18.15 19.46 3.99
N VAL A 100 -18.96 20.05 3.12
CA VAL A 100 -19.92 21.09 3.51
C VAL A 100 -21.15 20.48 4.20
N ALA A 101 -21.93 21.33 4.87
CA ALA A 101 -23.21 20.93 5.45
C ALA A 101 -24.15 20.39 4.35
N GLY A 102 -24.81 19.25 4.62
CA GLY A 102 -25.64 18.55 3.65
C GLY A 102 -24.90 17.50 2.80
N CYS A 103 -23.57 17.44 2.88
CA CYS A 103 -22.74 16.44 2.19
C CYS A 103 -22.07 15.49 3.22
N HIS A 104 -20.73 15.54 3.34
CA HIS A 104 -19.93 14.68 4.23
C HIS A 104 -19.16 15.46 5.31
N PRO A 105 -19.83 16.31 6.13
CA PRO A 105 -19.14 17.27 7.00
C PRO A 105 -18.25 16.65 8.08
N ALA A 106 -18.50 15.40 8.47
CA ALA A 106 -17.72 14.70 9.48
C ALA A 106 -16.43 14.05 8.94
N ASP A 107 -16.21 14.06 7.63
CA ASP A 107 -15.27 13.14 6.98
C ASP A 107 -13.89 13.75 6.76
N ILE A 108 -13.82 15.04 6.42
CA ILE A 108 -12.53 15.70 6.16
C ILE A 108 -11.58 15.62 7.35
N HIS A 109 -12.09 15.83 8.56
CA HIS A 109 -11.28 15.74 9.78
C HIS A 109 -10.70 14.33 9.96
N LYS A 110 -11.48 13.29 9.66
CA LYS A 110 -11.03 11.90 9.73
C LYS A 110 -9.95 11.63 8.70
N VAL A 111 -10.20 12.01 7.44
CA VAL A 111 -9.29 11.76 6.32
C VAL A 111 -7.95 12.46 6.53
N LYS A 112 -7.96 13.74 6.93
CA LYS A 112 -6.72 14.50 7.20
C LYS A 112 -5.88 13.88 8.33
N ASN A 113 -6.51 13.23 9.30
CA ASN A 113 -5.81 12.56 10.40
C ASN A 113 -5.40 11.10 10.09
N SER A 114 -5.88 10.52 8.99
CA SER A 114 -5.51 9.15 8.59
C SER A 114 -4.03 9.04 8.25
N LEU A 115 -3.45 7.85 8.45
CA LEU A 115 -2.05 7.58 8.07
C LEU A 115 -1.74 7.79 6.59
N MET A 116 -2.70 7.61 5.68
CA MET A 116 -2.50 7.89 4.26
C MET A 116 -2.41 9.39 3.93
N ALA A 117 -3.04 10.25 4.75
CA ALA A 117 -2.88 11.70 4.61
C ALA A 117 -1.63 12.19 5.32
N THR A 118 -1.40 11.74 6.56
CA THR A 118 -0.31 12.26 7.39
C THR A 118 1.04 11.65 7.05
N ASN A 119 1.08 10.38 6.63
CA ASN A 119 2.28 9.56 6.42
C ASN A 119 3.23 9.50 7.63
N ARG A 120 2.72 9.75 8.85
CA ARG A 120 3.50 9.76 10.11
C ARG A 120 4.32 8.50 10.29
N GLY A 121 3.72 7.33 10.03
CA GLY A 121 4.42 6.05 10.13
C GLY A 121 5.63 5.93 9.19
N ILE A 122 5.56 6.48 7.97
CA ILE A 122 6.69 6.47 7.03
C ILE A 122 7.75 7.48 7.47
N LEU A 123 7.33 8.71 7.77
CA LEU A 123 8.24 9.79 8.17
C LEU A 123 9.00 9.44 9.44
N GLY A 124 8.30 9.04 10.50
CA GLY A 124 8.89 8.69 11.78
C GLY A 124 9.82 7.48 11.69
N THR A 125 9.41 6.43 10.96
CA THR A 125 10.26 5.25 10.73
C THR A 125 11.55 5.62 9.99
N LEU A 126 11.45 6.43 8.94
CA LEU A 126 12.62 6.81 8.13
C LEU A 126 13.58 7.69 8.93
N LEU A 127 13.07 8.71 9.63
CA LEU A 127 13.85 9.57 10.52
C LEU A 127 14.59 8.74 11.58
N TYR A 128 13.90 7.82 12.23
CA TYR A 128 14.49 6.93 13.24
C TYR A 128 15.56 6.01 12.63
N TYR A 129 15.26 5.38 11.49
CA TYR A 129 16.19 4.44 10.85
C TYR A 129 17.46 5.12 10.37
N TRP A 130 17.39 6.38 9.94
CA TRP A 130 18.53 7.13 9.46
C TRP A 130 19.24 7.92 10.56
N GLY A 131 18.83 7.74 11.82
CA GLY A 131 19.46 8.34 13.00
C GLY A 131 19.18 9.83 13.16
N GLU A 132 18.10 10.33 12.56
CA GLU A 132 17.65 11.72 12.68
C GLU A 132 16.58 11.91 13.76
N SER A 133 16.08 10.81 14.33
CA SER A 133 15.17 10.78 15.48
C SER A 133 15.51 9.62 16.41
N GLU A 134 15.25 9.79 17.71
CA GLU A 134 15.39 8.73 18.73
C GLU A 134 14.13 7.85 18.82
N SER A 135 13.03 8.22 18.17
CA SER A 135 11.76 7.49 18.16
C SER A 135 11.17 7.37 16.75
N GLN A 136 10.42 6.28 16.52
CA GLN A 136 9.59 6.11 15.32
C GLN A 136 8.30 6.91 15.39
N ASP A 137 7.97 7.47 16.55
CA ASP A 137 6.86 8.40 16.71
C ASP A 137 7.27 9.79 16.26
N THR A 138 6.40 10.44 15.50
CA THR A 138 6.62 11.81 15.04
C THR A 138 5.31 12.57 14.96
N ASP A 139 5.33 13.86 15.27
CA ASP A 139 4.22 14.77 14.98
C ASP A 139 4.32 15.40 13.59
N LEU A 140 5.40 15.12 12.85
CA LEU A 140 5.59 15.58 11.49
C LEU A 140 4.60 14.87 10.55
N THR A 141 3.91 15.66 9.73
CA THR A 141 2.96 15.16 8.73
C THR A 141 3.31 15.71 7.37
N VAL A 142 2.78 15.10 6.31
CA VAL A 142 2.94 15.64 4.95
C VAL A 142 2.32 17.03 4.81
N GLU A 143 1.20 17.31 5.49
CA GLU A 143 0.61 18.67 5.51
C GLU A 143 1.63 19.68 6.07
N LYS A 144 2.25 19.39 7.22
CA LYS A 144 3.29 20.24 7.80
C LYS A 144 4.51 20.40 6.88
N LEU A 145 4.91 19.33 6.17
CA LEU A 145 6.03 19.39 5.21
C LEU A 145 5.72 20.18 3.94
N LEU A 146 4.44 20.29 3.56
CA LEU A 146 4.00 21.13 2.45
C LEU A 146 3.95 22.62 2.84
N GLU A 147 3.74 22.90 4.14
CA GLU A 147 3.65 24.25 4.69
C GLU A 147 4.99 24.78 5.23
N SER A 148 6.04 23.96 5.24
CA SER A 148 7.34 24.30 5.79
C SER A 148 8.48 23.98 4.82
N ASP A 149 9.62 24.66 5.04
CA ASP A 149 10.89 24.37 4.36
C ASP A 149 11.72 23.31 5.11
N GLU A 150 11.11 22.55 6.03
CA GLU A 150 11.81 21.52 6.81
C GLU A 150 12.33 20.43 5.88
N ASN A 151 13.65 20.21 5.96
CA ASN A 151 14.34 19.22 5.16
C ASN A 151 15.56 18.65 5.89
N SER A 152 15.87 17.40 5.58
CA SER A 152 16.98 16.61 6.12
C SER A 152 17.35 15.53 5.10
N LEU A 153 18.29 14.64 5.42
CA LEU A 153 18.66 13.58 4.47
C LEU A 153 17.50 12.58 4.30
N ALA A 154 16.86 12.17 5.39
CA ALA A 154 15.67 11.33 5.38
C ALA A 154 14.48 12.03 4.71
N LEU A 155 14.22 13.29 5.02
CA LEU A 155 13.10 14.03 4.43
C LEU A 155 13.30 14.28 2.93
N ASP A 156 14.52 14.58 2.48
CA ASP A 156 14.86 14.74 1.06
C ASP A 156 14.64 13.42 0.31
N TYR A 157 15.05 12.29 0.90
CA TYR A 157 14.78 10.97 0.37
C TYR A 157 13.28 10.69 0.25
N PHE A 158 12.49 10.98 1.29
CA PHE A 158 11.03 10.85 1.25
C PHE A 158 10.39 11.74 0.16
N ARG A 159 10.76 13.02 0.13
CA ARG A 159 10.26 14.03 -0.83
C ARG A 159 10.49 13.58 -2.27
N LYS A 160 11.64 12.98 -2.57
CA LYS A 160 12.02 12.59 -3.93
C LYS A 160 11.63 11.19 -4.32
N LEU A 161 11.59 10.20 -3.42
CA LEU A 161 11.27 8.81 -3.80
C LEU A 161 9.87 8.36 -3.36
N CYS A 162 9.39 8.82 -2.21
CA CYS A 162 8.18 8.27 -1.56
C CYS A 162 6.94 9.15 -1.67
N ALA A 163 7.09 10.47 -1.86
CA ALA A 163 6.01 11.45 -1.79
C ALA A 163 4.96 11.39 -2.94
N THR A 164 4.90 10.29 -3.71
CA THR A 164 3.73 10.01 -4.59
C THR A 164 2.63 9.19 -3.90
N CYS A 165 2.82 8.79 -2.65
CA CYS A 165 1.97 7.81 -1.96
C CYS A 165 1.06 8.39 -0.86
N HIS A 166 0.86 9.71 -0.79
CA HIS A 166 0.02 10.35 0.23
C HIS A 166 -1.21 11.04 -0.38
N LEU A 167 -2.24 11.29 0.43
CA LEU A 167 -3.51 11.85 -0.04
C LEU A 167 -3.47 13.33 -0.41
N TRP A 168 -2.52 14.11 0.13
CA TRP A 168 -2.30 15.51 -0.26
C TRP A 168 -1.72 15.71 -1.66
N LYS A 169 -1.23 14.64 -2.29
CA LYS A 169 -0.66 14.71 -3.63
C LYS A 169 -1.76 15.18 -4.58
N GLN A 170 -1.49 16.17 -5.43
CA GLN A 170 -2.50 16.66 -6.37
C GLN A 170 -2.62 15.67 -7.53
N LYS A 171 -3.84 15.58 -8.08
CA LYS A 171 -4.08 14.72 -9.25
C LYS A 171 -3.69 15.50 -10.51
N GLY A 172 -2.84 14.93 -11.37
CA GLY A 172 -2.37 15.59 -12.60
C GLY A 172 -1.24 16.62 -12.42
N ASP A 173 -0.58 16.65 -11.28
CA ASP A 173 0.53 17.56 -10.93
C ASP A 173 1.90 17.21 -11.54
N LEU A 174 2.03 16.05 -12.20
CA LEU A 174 3.26 15.55 -12.79
C LEU A 174 3.14 15.44 -14.32
N PRO A 175 3.12 16.57 -15.05
CA PRO A 175 3.06 16.55 -16.51
C PRO A 175 4.31 15.89 -17.09
N GLY A 176 4.14 15.06 -18.12
CA GLY A 176 5.23 14.33 -18.78
C GLY A 176 5.63 13.01 -18.11
N PHE A 177 5.12 12.73 -16.90
CA PHE A 177 5.25 11.41 -16.28
C PHE A 177 4.16 10.45 -16.76
N PRO A 178 4.37 9.12 -16.67
CA PRO A 178 3.33 8.13 -16.98
C PRO A 178 2.01 8.45 -16.26
N GLU A 179 0.88 8.28 -16.97
CA GLU A 179 -0.45 8.68 -16.48
C GLU A 179 -0.78 8.05 -15.12
N PHE A 180 -0.29 6.85 -14.86
CA PHE A 180 -0.37 6.18 -13.57
C PHE A 180 0.02 7.05 -12.37
N PHE A 181 1.09 7.85 -12.47
CA PHE A 181 1.53 8.73 -11.38
C PHE A 181 0.63 9.95 -11.21
N SER A 182 0.10 10.46 -12.32
CA SER A 182 -0.86 11.56 -12.34
C SER A 182 -2.24 11.15 -11.78
N GLU A 183 -2.56 9.86 -11.79
CA GLU A 183 -3.81 9.30 -11.30
C GLU A 183 -3.83 9.02 -9.78
N LYS A 184 -2.71 9.28 -9.08
CA LYS A 184 -2.61 9.13 -7.61
C LYS A 184 -3.02 10.41 -6.88
N GLY A 185 -3.41 10.26 -5.61
CA GLY A 185 -3.73 11.37 -4.73
C GLY A 185 -5.07 12.03 -5.07
N GLY A 186 -5.23 13.28 -4.62
CA GLY A 186 -6.44 14.07 -4.81
C GLY A 186 -7.42 13.99 -3.64
N GLY A 187 -6.96 13.62 -2.44
CA GLY A 187 -7.79 13.50 -1.25
C GLY A 187 -8.90 12.47 -1.41
N CYS A 188 -10.16 12.90 -1.33
CA CYS A 188 -11.34 12.03 -1.47
C CYS A 188 -11.37 11.34 -2.85
N SER A 189 -10.92 12.03 -3.90
CA SER A 189 -10.89 11.47 -5.25
C SER A 189 -9.76 10.47 -5.47
N ALA A 190 -8.84 10.28 -4.53
CA ALA A 190 -7.85 9.20 -4.62
C ALA A 190 -8.51 7.81 -4.66
N CYS A 191 -9.64 7.65 -3.96
CA CYS A 191 -10.33 6.38 -3.81
C CYS A 191 -11.70 6.38 -4.50
N HIS A 192 -12.47 7.46 -4.35
CA HIS A 192 -13.86 7.50 -4.82
C HIS A 192 -14.01 7.80 -6.32
N PHE A 193 -12.92 8.07 -7.02
CA PHE A 193 -12.92 8.43 -8.44
C PHE A 193 -12.76 7.20 -9.34
N THR A 194 -13.63 7.07 -10.34
CA THR A 194 -13.45 6.11 -11.43
C THR A 194 -13.55 6.79 -12.78
N ARG A 195 -12.72 6.31 -13.72
CA ARG A 195 -12.72 6.78 -15.09
C ARG A 195 -13.92 6.17 -15.83
N SER A 196 -14.62 7.01 -16.58
CA SER A 196 -15.82 6.60 -17.34
C SER A 196 -15.47 6.06 -18.74
N ASP A 197 -14.23 6.25 -19.20
CA ASP A 197 -13.74 5.96 -20.55
C ASP A 197 -12.89 4.69 -20.69
N THR A 198 -12.40 4.11 -19.60
CA THR A 198 -11.54 2.91 -19.63
C THR A 198 -12.27 1.70 -19.01
N PRO A 199 -12.10 0.48 -19.56
CA PRO A 199 -12.53 -0.75 -18.91
C PRO A 199 -11.99 -0.81 -17.48
N GLU A 200 -12.82 -1.30 -16.56
CA GLU A 200 -12.43 -1.40 -15.15
C GLU A 200 -11.18 -2.30 -15.01
N ASP A 201 -10.24 -1.87 -14.17
CA ASP A 201 -9.05 -2.62 -13.74
C ASP A 201 -7.86 -2.73 -14.72
N SER A 202 -8.05 -2.51 -16.03
CA SER A 202 -6.97 -2.72 -17.02
C SER A 202 -5.80 -1.74 -16.89
N TRP A 203 -6.06 -0.50 -16.48
CA TRP A 203 -5.10 0.61 -16.57
C TRP A 203 -4.01 0.62 -15.46
N VAL A 204 -4.17 -0.18 -14.39
CA VAL A 204 -3.22 -0.23 -13.26
C VAL A 204 -2.01 -1.12 -13.55
N LEU A 205 -2.16 -2.05 -14.50
CA LEU A 205 -1.15 -3.04 -14.91
C LEU A 205 -0.64 -2.78 -16.33
N VAL A 206 -0.58 -1.51 -16.72
CA VAL A 206 -0.22 -1.10 -18.09
C VAL A 206 1.21 -0.61 -18.10
N ALA A 207 1.94 -0.93 -19.18
CA ALA A 207 3.28 -0.45 -19.42
C ALA A 207 3.29 1.07 -19.65
N ASP A 208 4.42 1.72 -19.38
CA ASP A 208 4.54 3.17 -19.53
C ASP A 208 4.43 3.64 -20.99
N ASP A 209 4.74 2.75 -21.94
CA ASP A 209 4.68 3.02 -23.39
C ASP A 209 3.27 2.79 -23.97
N THR A 210 2.36 2.19 -23.20
CA THR A 210 1.00 1.98 -23.65
C THR A 210 0.18 3.23 -23.36
N SER A 211 0.03 4.07 -24.39
CA SER A 211 -0.86 5.21 -24.32
C SER A 211 -2.30 4.77 -24.58
N PHE A 212 -3.23 5.06 -23.66
CA PHE A 212 -4.64 5.10 -24.02
C PHE A 212 -4.86 6.32 -24.93
N GLU A 213 -5.53 6.13 -26.08
CA GLU A 213 -5.89 7.25 -26.96
C GLU A 213 -6.61 8.33 -26.15
N ARG A 214 -6.00 9.51 -26.03
CA ARG A 214 -6.64 10.65 -25.39
C ARG A 214 -7.75 11.13 -26.30
N LYS A 215 -8.99 10.72 -26.00
CA LYS A 215 -10.18 11.32 -26.61
C LYS A 215 -10.16 12.83 -26.36
N GLU A 216 -10.42 13.62 -27.41
CA GLU A 216 -10.46 15.10 -27.35
C GLU A 216 -11.46 15.62 -26.30
N LYS A 217 -12.52 14.85 -26.02
CA LYS A 217 -13.45 15.09 -24.90
C LYS A 217 -13.39 13.93 -23.91
N ARG A 218 -12.82 14.18 -22.73
CA ARG A 218 -12.88 13.22 -21.61
C ARG A 218 -14.27 13.30 -20.97
N PRO A 219 -14.98 12.17 -20.80
CA PRO A 219 -16.23 12.18 -20.05
C PRO A 219 -15.95 12.58 -18.60
N HIS A 220 -16.95 13.21 -17.97
CA HIS A 220 -16.85 13.53 -16.55
C HIS A 220 -16.62 12.22 -15.74
N PRO A 221 -15.67 12.20 -14.81
CA PRO A 221 -15.44 11.06 -13.94
C PRO A 221 -16.62 10.76 -13.04
N ARG A 222 -16.74 9.51 -12.58
CA ARG A 222 -17.77 9.10 -11.62
C ARG A 222 -17.22 9.09 -10.19
N ILE A 223 -18.06 9.47 -9.25
CA ILE A 223 -17.80 9.33 -7.81
C ILE A 223 -18.55 8.09 -7.32
N THR A 224 -17.88 7.20 -6.60
CA THR A 224 -18.46 5.93 -6.17
C THR A 224 -18.01 5.50 -4.79
N SER A 225 -18.94 4.96 -4.01
CA SER A 225 -18.64 4.23 -2.78
C SER A 225 -18.21 2.78 -3.04
N LYS A 226 -18.44 2.25 -4.25
CA LYS A 226 -18.01 0.92 -4.70
C LYS A 226 -16.57 0.96 -5.19
N VAL A 227 -15.64 1.24 -4.28
CA VAL A 227 -14.20 1.39 -4.59
C VAL A 227 -13.58 0.03 -4.86
N LYS A 228 -13.16 -0.21 -6.11
CA LYS A 228 -12.44 -1.42 -6.51
C LYS A 228 -10.99 -1.43 -6.00
N SER A 229 -10.42 -2.63 -5.87
CA SER A 229 -9.03 -2.84 -5.47
C SER A 229 -8.02 -2.13 -6.38
N SER A 230 -8.35 -1.93 -7.67
CA SER A 230 -7.53 -1.16 -8.62
C SER A 230 -7.24 0.27 -8.15
N ASN A 231 -8.16 0.91 -7.40
CA ASN A 231 -7.92 2.23 -6.82
C ASN A 231 -6.93 2.18 -5.64
N CYS A 232 -6.97 1.12 -4.83
CA CYS A 232 -6.01 0.91 -3.73
C CYS A 232 -4.60 0.62 -4.27
N VAL A 233 -4.52 -0.18 -5.33
CA VAL A 233 -3.26 -0.63 -5.93
C VAL A 233 -2.49 0.51 -6.59
N ARG A 234 -3.10 1.65 -6.93
CA ARG A 234 -2.37 2.87 -7.38
C ARG A 234 -1.22 3.26 -6.44
N CYS A 235 -1.42 3.07 -5.14
CA CYS A 235 -0.43 3.34 -4.10
C CYS A 235 0.13 2.04 -3.49
N HIS A 236 -0.72 1.04 -3.23
CA HIS A 236 -0.33 -0.22 -2.57
C HIS A 236 0.32 -1.26 -3.52
N ASN A 237 1.05 -0.83 -4.55
CA ASN A 237 1.78 -1.68 -5.50
C ASN A 237 3.31 -1.67 -5.33
N ARG A 238 3.85 -0.86 -4.42
CA ARG A 238 5.30 -0.74 -4.13
C ARG A 238 5.54 -0.91 -2.63
N SER A 239 6.81 -0.97 -2.21
CA SER A 239 7.22 -1.26 -0.82
C SER A 239 6.81 -2.66 -0.35
N GLY A 240 5.77 -2.83 0.45
CA GLY A 240 5.29 -4.17 0.86
C GLY A 240 4.61 -4.97 -0.27
N ARG A 241 4.29 -4.34 -1.41
CA ARG A 241 3.60 -4.97 -2.56
C ARG A 241 2.24 -5.61 -2.22
N ILE A 242 1.64 -5.24 -1.07
CA ILE A 242 0.45 -5.87 -0.52
C ILE A 242 -0.74 -5.93 -1.49
N GLY A 243 -1.06 -4.81 -2.15
CA GLY A 243 -2.20 -4.75 -3.05
C GLY A 243 -2.03 -5.66 -4.27
N ILE A 244 -0.83 -5.72 -4.84
CA ILE A 244 -0.55 -6.61 -5.98
C ILE A 244 -0.42 -8.08 -5.54
N SER A 245 0.11 -8.35 -4.34
CA SER A 245 0.16 -9.72 -3.80
C SER A 245 -1.22 -10.30 -3.53
N TYR A 246 -2.16 -9.49 -3.03
CA TYR A 246 -3.57 -9.87 -2.90
C TYR A 246 -4.17 -10.34 -4.23
N MET A 247 -3.79 -9.70 -5.33
CA MET A 247 -4.22 -10.02 -6.69
C MET A 247 -3.42 -11.15 -7.34
N GLY A 248 -2.43 -11.75 -6.65
CA GLY A 248 -1.58 -12.80 -7.21
C GLY A 248 -0.54 -12.27 -8.19
N ILE A 249 -0.11 -11.03 -8.03
CA ILE A 249 0.88 -10.38 -8.88
C ILE A 249 2.17 -10.21 -8.08
N PHE A 250 3.26 -10.72 -8.63
CA PHE A 250 4.60 -10.56 -8.09
C PHE A 250 5.47 -9.71 -9.02
N GLU A 251 5.98 -8.57 -8.53
CA GLU A 251 6.97 -7.75 -9.22
C GLU A 251 8.27 -8.54 -9.39
N SER A 252 8.67 -8.84 -10.63
CA SER A 252 9.83 -9.68 -10.91
C SER A 252 11.15 -8.92 -10.76
N GLU A 253 12.24 -9.67 -10.51
CA GLU A 253 13.61 -9.15 -10.53
C GLU A 253 14.17 -8.89 -11.94
N GLY A 254 13.49 -9.42 -12.95
CA GLY A 254 14.00 -9.52 -14.31
C GLY A 254 13.56 -8.36 -15.19
N TYR A 255 14.32 -8.15 -16.25
CA TYR A 255 13.82 -7.47 -17.44
C TYR A 255 12.92 -8.46 -18.20
N GLY A 256 11.70 -8.07 -18.54
CA GLY A 256 10.77 -8.74 -19.46
C GLY A 256 10.81 -10.25 -19.60
N THR A 257 11.04 -10.98 -18.51
CA THR A 257 11.22 -12.43 -18.48
C THR A 257 10.14 -13.08 -17.60
N PRO A 258 9.66 -14.29 -17.95
CA PRO A 258 10.09 -15.14 -19.07
C PRO A 258 9.78 -14.53 -20.45
N TYR A 259 10.61 -14.85 -21.45
CA TYR A 259 10.36 -14.41 -22.82
C TYR A 259 9.12 -15.11 -23.38
N GLU A 260 8.31 -14.38 -24.11
CA GLU A 260 7.12 -14.89 -24.79
C GLU A 260 7.30 -14.71 -26.30
N ASN A 261 7.19 -15.81 -27.06
CA ASN A 261 7.33 -15.81 -28.52
C ASN A 261 8.62 -15.16 -29.06
N GLY A 262 9.72 -15.25 -28.30
CA GLY A 262 11.02 -14.66 -28.67
C GLY A 262 11.17 -13.17 -28.34
N GLY A 263 10.16 -12.54 -27.73
CA GLY A 263 10.19 -11.18 -27.20
C GLY A 263 10.08 -11.12 -25.68
N LEU A 264 10.23 -9.92 -25.12
CA LEU A 264 9.94 -9.69 -23.70
C LEU A 264 8.45 -9.93 -23.41
N THR A 265 8.11 -10.35 -22.20
CA THR A 265 6.70 -10.41 -21.75
C THR A 265 6.02 -9.04 -21.84
N ASP A 266 4.74 -9.05 -22.18
CA ASP A 266 3.87 -7.87 -22.17
C ASP A 266 3.37 -7.51 -20.76
N LYS A 267 3.61 -8.39 -19.78
CA LYS A 267 3.22 -8.21 -18.38
C LYS A 267 4.09 -7.18 -17.68
N GLN A 268 3.63 -5.95 -17.71
CA GLN A 268 4.30 -4.81 -17.11
C GLN A 268 3.43 -4.06 -16.11
N LEU A 269 4.08 -3.52 -15.10
CA LEU A 269 3.54 -2.50 -14.21
C LEU A 269 4.17 -1.16 -14.60
N PRO A 270 3.52 -0.04 -14.25
CA PRO A 270 4.09 1.30 -14.44
C PRO A 270 5.48 1.44 -13.80
N GLY A 271 6.35 2.22 -14.46
CA GLY A 271 7.76 2.41 -14.12
C GLY A 271 8.70 1.35 -14.70
N GLN A 272 8.40 0.81 -15.89
CA GLN A 272 9.14 -0.28 -16.57
C GLN A 272 9.41 -1.50 -15.66
N ARG A 273 8.44 -1.86 -14.82
CA ARG A 273 8.58 -3.02 -13.93
C ARG A 273 7.84 -4.18 -14.56
N PHE A 274 8.39 -5.38 -14.46
CA PHE A 274 7.74 -6.58 -14.98
C PHE A 274 7.11 -7.37 -13.84
N TYR A 275 6.14 -8.23 -14.16
CA TYR A 275 5.51 -9.06 -13.15
C TYR A 275 5.23 -10.49 -13.61
N LEU A 276 5.08 -11.37 -12.63
CA LEU A 276 4.63 -12.75 -12.79
C LEU A 276 3.28 -12.92 -12.12
N ASP A 277 2.42 -13.73 -12.73
CA ASP A 277 1.21 -14.23 -12.07
C ASP A 277 1.58 -15.40 -11.15
N VAL A 278 1.13 -15.31 -9.92
CA VAL A 278 1.28 -16.31 -8.86
C VAL A 278 -0.07 -16.55 -8.20
N ALA A 279 -0.14 -17.46 -7.22
CA ALA A 279 -1.40 -17.72 -6.52
C ALA A 279 -1.89 -16.47 -5.78
N ASN A 280 -3.03 -15.93 -6.17
CA ASN A 280 -3.68 -14.83 -5.48
C ASN A 280 -4.27 -15.27 -4.13
N ASP A 281 -4.65 -14.29 -3.30
CA ASP A 281 -5.34 -14.57 -2.05
C ASP A 281 -6.69 -15.25 -2.33
N VAL A 282 -7.06 -16.22 -1.50
CA VAL A 282 -8.31 -16.99 -1.64
C VAL A 282 -9.56 -16.09 -1.59
N HIS A 283 -9.50 -14.94 -0.91
CA HIS A 283 -10.59 -13.97 -0.89
C HIS A 283 -10.67 -13.21 -2.22
N ASN A 284 -9.52 -12.78 -2.77
CA ASN A 284 -9.45 -12.17 -4.10
C ASN A 284 -9.91 -13.14 -5.18
N ALA A 285 -9.45 -14.39 -5.14
CA ALA A 285 -9.85 -15.46 -6.06
C ALA A 285 -11.36 -15.72 -6.05
N ARG A 286 -12.03 -15.42 -4.93
CA ARG A 286 -13.49 -15.52 -4.79
C ARG A 286 -14.21 -14.24 -5.22
N GLY A 287 -13.50 -13.18 -5.54
CA GLY A 287 -14.02 -11.90 -6.03
C GLY A 287 -14.21 -10.85 -4.93
N MET A 288 -13.52 -10.95 -3.80
CA MET A 288 -13.57 -9.90 -2.78
C MET A 288 -12.57 -8.78 -3.09
N ASP A 289 -13.03 -7.54 -2.94
CA ASP A 289 -12.21 -6.32 -3.04
C ASP A 289 -11.67 -5.89 -1.67
N CYS A 290 -10.64 -5.02 -1.65
CA CYS A 290 -10.02 -4.53 -0.41
C CYS A 290 -11.05 -4.00 0.60
N ILE A 291 -12.05 -3.24 0.11
CA ILE A 291 -13.07 -2.63 0.97
C ILE A 291 -14.09 -3.62 1.53
N ASP A 292 -14.14 -4.86 1.03
CA ASP A 292 -15.04 -5.87 1.57
C ASP A 292 -14.63 -6.29 2.98
N CYS A 293 -13.32 -6.25 3.27
CA CYS A 293 -12.74 -6.47 4.58
C CYS A 293 -12.45 -5.15 5.31
N HIS A 294 -11.70 -4.25 4.67
CA HIS A 294 -11.26 -3.00 5.28
C HIS A 294 -12.43 -2.03 5.47
N THR A 295 -12.57 -1.47 6.67
CA THR A 295 -13.72 -0.64 7.00
C THR A 295 -13.50 0.82 6.64
N ARG A 296 -14.59 1.58 6.65
CA ARG A 296 -14.55 3.01 6.40
C ARG A 296 -13.70 3.76 7.44
N ASN A 297 -13.86 3.47 8.73
CA ASN A 297 -13.12 4.15 9.80
C ASN A 297 -11.66 3.71 9.87
N GLU A 298 -11.35 2.52 9.38
CA GLU A 298 -9.97 2.07 9.22
C GLU A 298 -9.28 2.75 8.03
N ILE A 299 -9.93 2.85 6.87
CA ILE A 299 -9.34 3.45 5.67
C ILE A 299 -9.32 4.97 5.77
N MET A 300 -10.47 5.60 5.99
CA MET A 300 -10.60 7.06 6.03
C MET A 300 -10.17 7.66 7.37
N GLY A 301 -9.85 6.83 8.37
CA GLY A 301 -9.58 7.25 9.73
C GLY A 301 -10.86 7.38 10.57
N ASP A 302 -10.67 7.35 11.89
CA ASP A 302 -11.72 7.57 12.90
C ASP A 302 -11.68 8.98 13.50
N GLY A 303 -10.69 9.80 13.08
CA GLY A 303 -10.44 11.13 13.61
C GLY A 303 -9.22 11.20 14.53
N THR A 304 -8.71 10.06 14.97
CA THR A 304 -7.47 9.97 15.76
C THR A 304 -6.27 9.99 14.83
N SER A 305 -5.25 10.76 15.18
CA SER A 305 -3.97 10.75 14.48
C SER A 305 -3.05 9.70 15.11
N TYR A 306 -3.01 8.52 14.49
CA TYR A 306 -2.14 7.41 14.90
C TYR A 306 -0.68 7.64 14.45
N ALA A 307 0.26 7.12 15.22
CA ALA A 307 1.68 7.09 14.83
C ALA A 307 1.99 5.86 13.98
N HIS A 308 1.28 4.75 14.23
CA HIS A 308 1.56 3.46 13.66
C HIS A 308 0.31 2.77 13.09
N TYR A 309 0.49 1.94 12.06
CA TYR A 309 -0.64 1.37 11.31
C TYR A 309 -1.43 0.34 12.13
N GLU A 310 -0.77 -0.40 13.02
CA GLU A 310 -1.39 -1.37 13.90
C GLU A 310 -2.37 -0.75 14.88
N GLU A 311 -2.23 0.55 15.19
CA GLU A 311 -3.16 1.29 16.04
C GLU A 311 -4.42 1.71 15.27
N GLN A 312 -4.30 1.97 13.97
CA GLN A 312 -5.43 2.33 13.11
C GLN A 312 -6.23 1.10 12.67
N LEU A 313 -5.53 -0.03 12.44
CA LEU A 313 -6.10 -1.30 11.98
C LEU A 313 -7.11 -1.89 12.98
N GLU A 314 -8.27 -2.31 12.48
CA GLU A 314 -9.30 -3.00 13.24
C GLU A 314 -9.72 -4.34 12.64
N ILE A 315 -9.47 -4.56 11.34
CA ILE A 315 -9.79 -5.82 10.66
C ILE A 315 -8.79 -6.91 11.04
N SER A 316 -9.27 -8.15 11.12
CA SER A 316 -8.44 -9.35 11.29
C SER A 316 -9.19 -10.59 10.83
N CYS A 317 -8.49 -11.71 10.70
CA CYS A 317 -9.09 -12.97 10.27
C CYS A 317 -10.28 -13.38 11.14
N ILE A 318 -10.17 -13.21 12.46
CA ILE A 318 -11.21 -13.61 13.43
C ILE A 318 -12.49 -12.76 13.36
N VAL A 319 -12.45 -11.60 12.70
CA VAL A 319 -13.66 -10.80 12.45
C VAL A 319 -14.64 -11.60 11.59
N CYS A 320 -14.14 -12.39 10.63
CA CYS A 320 -14.96 -13.21 9.74
C CYS A 320 -14.88 -14.71 10.05
N HIS A 321 -13.77 -15.16 10.64
CA HIS A 321 -13.49 -16.55 10.99
C HIS A 321 -13.51 -16.75 12.51
N SER A 322 -14.70 -16.65 13.09
CA SER A 322 -14.95 -16.95 14.50
C SER A 322 -16.37 -17.50 14.68
N ASP A 323 -16.69 -17.91 15.91
CA ASP A 323 -18.04 -18.38 16.25
C ASP A 323 -19.08 -17.24 16.21
N ASN A 324 -18.66 -15.98 16.41
CA ASN A 324 -19.52 -14.80 16.35
C ASN A 324 -18.90 -13.71 15.45
N PRO A 325 -18.92 -13.89 14.12
CA PRO A 325 -18.24 -12.99 13.20
C PRO A 325 -19.01 -11.67 13.02
N GLY A 326 -18.29 -10.63 12.62
CA GLY A 326 -18.82 -9.32 12.23
C GLY A 326 -18.42 -8.17 13.15
N THR A 327 -17.63 -8.42 14.21
CA THR A 327 -17.15 -7.37 15.12
C THR A 327 -15.65 -7.17 14.98
N THR A 328 -15.20 -5.93 14.73
CA THR A 328 -13.79 -5.57 14.56
C THR A 328 -13.05 -5.56 15.90
N ARG A 329 -11.71 -5.46 15.87
CA ARG A 329 -10.88 -5.32 17.09
C ARG A 329 -11.23 -4.09 17.93
N LYS A 330 -11.79 -3.06 17.30
CA LYS A 330 -12.24 -1.82 17.96
C LYS A 330 -13.71 -1.85 18.36
N GLY A 331 -14.39 -3.00 18.24
CA GLY A 331 -15.78 -3.17 18.63
C GLY A 331 -16.81 -2.64 17.62
N ASN A 332 -16.38 -2.28 16.40
CA ASN A 332 -17.29 -1.83 15.35
C ASN A 332 -17.93 -3.02 14.64
N LEU A 333 -19.18 -2.86 14.20
CA LEU A 333 -19.85 -3.88 13.40
C LEU A 333 -19.55 -3.69 11.91
N LEU A 334 -19.25 -4.80 11.23
CA LEU A 334 -19.20 -4.83 9.78
C LEU A 334 -20.61 -4.64 9.20
N ASN A 335 -20.75 -3.67 8.31
CA ASN A 335 -22.04 -3.29 7.71
C ASN A 335 -22.45 -4.15 6.51
N ASN A 336 -21.67 -5.19 6.19
CA ASN A 336 -21.87 -6.09 5.05
C ASN A 336 -21.96 -7.55 5.47
N ILE A 337 -22.35 -7.81 6.73
CA ILE A 337 -22.69 -9.16 7.20
C ILE A 337 -24.21 -9.34 7.14
N GLU A 338 -24.66 -10.39 6.47
CA GLU A 338 -26.05 -10.80 6.35
C GLU A 338 -26.25 -12.20 6.97
N GLY A 339 -27.50 -12.56 7.26
CA GLY A 339 -27.90 -13.91 7.69
C GLY A 339 -28.27 -14.00 9.18
N ASP A 340 -28.45 -15.24 9.63
CA ASP A 340 -28.80 -15.58 11.02
C ASP A 340 -27.63 -16.30 11.72
N ASP A 341 -27.84 -16.74 12.95
CA ASP A 341 -26.81 -17.45 13.74
C ASP A 341 -26.39 -18.81 13.16
N ARG A 342 -27.16 -19.38 12.21
CA ARG A 342 -26.83 -20.66 11.56
C ARG A 342 -26.05 -20.47 10.28
N GLN A 343 -26.26 -19.37 9.57
CA GLN A 343 -25.59 -19.09 8.31
C GLN A 343 -25.34 -17.58 8.12
N ARG A 344 -24.20 -17.11 8.64
CA ARG A 344 -23.71 -15.76 8.36
C ARG A 344 -22.95 -15.70 7.04
N LEU A 345 -23.19 -14.64 6.31
CA LEU A 345 -22.61 -14.36 5.00
C LEU A 345 -21.93 -13.00 5.05
N ILE A 346 -20.79 -12.85 4.39
CA ILE A 346 -20.26 -11.54 4.02
C ILE A 346 -20.65 -11.22 2.58
N VAL A 347 -21.11 -10.00 2.36
CA VAL A 347 -21.53 -9.50 1.05
C VAL A 347 -20.48 -8.54 0.52
N GLY A 348 -20.02 -8.76 -0.71
CA GLY A 348 -19.10 -7.86 -1.37
C GLY A 348 -19.76 -6.49 -1.59
N LYS A 349 -19.12 -5.43 -1.08
CA LYS A 349 -19.59 -4.03 -1.17
C LYS A 349 -19.53 -3.50 -2.60
N VAL A 350 -18.65 -4.07 -3.43
CA VAL A 350 -18.51 -3.71 -4.84
C VAL A 350 -19.47 -4.50 -5.73
N ASN A 351 -19.41 -5.84 -5.66
CA ASN A 351 -20.08 -6.73 -6.61
C ASN A 351 -21.37 -7.39 -6.08
N GLY A 352 -21.69 -7.24 -4.78
CA GLY A 352 -22.87 -7.86 -4.16
C GLY A 352 -22.79 -9.38 -4.00
N LYS A 353 -21.64 -10.00 -4.27
CA LYS A 353 -21.47 -11.45 -4.17
C LYS A 353 -21.50 -11.87 -2.71
N ARG A 354 -22.21 -12.97 -2.43
CA ARG A 354 -22.37 -13.50 -1.07
C ARG A 354 -21.37 -14.63 -0.82
N HIS A 355 -20.69 -14.57 0.32
CA HIS A 355 -19.70 -15.55 0.73
C HIS A 355 -20.04 -16.10 2.12
N PRO A 356 -20.14 -17.41 2.30
CA PRO A 356 -20.38 -17.98 3.63
C PRO A 356 -19.18 -17.79 4.54
N LEU A 357 -19.43 -17.28 5.74
CA LEU A 357 -18.44 -17.19 6.80
C LEU A 357 -18.26 -18.58 7.41
N LYS A 358 -17.01 -19.05 7.45
CA LYS A 358 -16.68 -20.37 7.97
C LYS A 358 -15.85 -20.21 9.24
N PRO A 359 -16.26 -20.80 10.37
CA PRO A 359 -15.45 -20.77 11.57
C PRO A 359 -14.15 -21.58 11.36
N PRO A 360 -13.12 -21.37 12.20
CA PRO A 360 -11.88 -22.13 12.16
C PRO A 360 -12.11 -23.64 12.29
N LYS A 361 -11.25 -24.45 11.65
CA LYS A 361 -11.36 -25.91 11.67
C LYS A 361 -10.96 -26.46 13.04
N LYS A 362 -11.90 -27.09 13.76
CA LYS A 362 -11.63 -27.79 15.04
C LYS A 362 -10.62 -28.94 14.87
N GLY A 363 -9.81 -29.16 15.90
CA GLY A 363 -8.66 -30.06 15.94
C GLY A 363 -7.40 -29.55 15.23
N VAL A 364 -7.48 -28.46 14.44
CA VAL A 364 -6.37 -27.92 13.66
C VAL A 364 -6.08 -26.47 14.05
N CYS A 365 -7.09 -25.60 13.98
CA CYS A 365 -6.95 -24.18 14.29
C CYS A 365 -6.93 -23.91 15.81
N ASP A 366 -7.45 -24.83 16.60
CA ASP A 366 -7.42 -24.84 18.07
C ASP A 366 -6.34 -25.81 18.61
N PHE A 367 -5.40 -26.25 17.77
CA PHE A 367 -4.33 -27.14 18.19
C PHE A 367 -3.47 -26.47 19.28
N PRO A 368 -3.40 -27.03 20.51
CA PRO A 368 -2.85 -26.30 21.66
C PRO A 368 -1.42 -25.79 21.47
N ALA A 369 -0.56 -26.58 20.81
CA ALA A 369 0.83 -26.19 20.58
C ALA A 369 0.99 -25.04 19.56
N HIS A 370 -0.03 -24.76 18.75
CA HIS A 370 -0.05 -23.66 17.78
C HIS A 370 -0.91 -22.48 18.21
N LYS A 371 -1.34 -22.41 19.48
CA LYS A 371 -2.07 -21.26 20.07
C LYS A 371 -1.46 -19.90 19.70
N ARG A 372 -0.12 -19.82 19.64
CA ARG A 372 0.61 -18.59 19.36
C ARG A 372 0.70 -18.27 17.87
N VAL A 373 0.39 -19.19 16.97
CA VAL A 373 0.57 -19.00 15.53
C VAL A 373 -0.58 -18.18 14.97
N SER A 374 -0.27 -17.01 14.42
CA SER A 374 -1.26 -16.17 13.73
C SER A 374 -1.83 -16.87 12.49
N CYS A 375 -3.05 -16.51 12.10
CA CYS A 375 -3.74 -17.13 10.97
C CYS A 375 -2.93 -16.98 9.68
N GLU A 376 -2.40 -15.80 9.41
CA GLU A 376 -1.55 -15.48 8.26
C GLU A 376 -0.22 -16.23 8.29
N ALA A 377 0.39 -16.43 9.46
CA ALA A 377 1.62 -17.25 9.57
C ALA A 377 1.38 -18.69 9.12
N CYS A 378 0.17 -19.23 9.32
CA CYS A 378 -0.23 -20.55 8.85
C CYS A 378 -0.76 -20.56 7.42
N HIS A 379 -1.49 -19.53 6.98
CA HIS A 379 -2.22 -19.56 5.71
C HIS A 379 -1.56 -18.81 4.55
N SER A 380 -0.55 -17.97 4.77
CA SER A 380 0.23 -17.36 3.69
C SER A 380 1.31 -18.30 3.18
N THR A 381 1.20 -18.75 1.93
CA THR A 381 2.17 -19.70 1.34
C THR A 381 3.36 -19.03 0.68
N TRP A 382 3.27 -17.73 0.41
CA TRP A 382 4.34 -16.95 -0.18
C TRP A 382 4.24 -15.49 0.27
N VAL A 383 5.34 -14.75 0.20
CA VAL A 383 5.36 -13.30 0.43
C VAL A 383 6.47 -12.66 -0.41
N ALA A 384 6.20 -11.47 -0.95
CA ALA A 384 7.21 -10.67 -1.65
C ALA A 384 8.24 -10.13 -0.65
N GLN A 385 9.52 -10.37 -0.90
CA GLN A 385 10.62 -10.03 0.00
C GLN A 385 11.72 -9.30 -0.79
N CYS A 386 11.88 -8.01 -0.53
CA CYS A 386 12.87 -7.16 -1.20
C CYS A 386 14.12 -7.04 -0.33
N TYR A 387 15.23 -7.62 -0.77
CA TYR A 387 16.48 -7.72 -0.02
C TYR A 387 17.52 -6.71 -0.51
N GLY A 388 18.19 -6.06 0.46
CA GLY A 388 19.30 -5.12 0.24
C GLY A 388 18.95 -3.96 -0.68
N CYS A 389 18.43 -2.86 -0.13
CA CYS A 389 18.17 -1.61 -0.82
C CYS A 389 19.45 -0.77 -0.87
N HIS A 390 20.00 -0.56 -2.06
CA HIS A 390 21.18 0.28 -2.27
C HIS A 390 20.73 1.68 -2.66
N VAL A 391 20.97 2.63 -1.76
CA VAL A 391 20.52 4.01 -1.91
C VAL A 391 21.73 4.91 -2.05
N LYS A 392 21.75 5.73 -3.10
CA LYS A 392 22.82 6.70 -3.33
C LYS A 392 22.28 8.10 -3.54
N ARG A 393 22.92 9.10 -2.92
CA ARG A 393 22.68 10.52 -3.17
C ARG A 393 23.85 11.18 -3.87
N ASP A 394 23.60 11.82 -5.01
CA ASP A 394 24.56 12.63 -5.77
C ASP A 394 24.16 14.11 -5.71
N PRO A 395 24.82 14.95 -4.89
CA PRO A 395 24.50 16.38 -4.76
C PRO A 395 24.95 17.23 -5.96
N ALA A 396 25.72 16.68 -6.91
CA ALA A 396 26.08 17.42 -8.12
C ALA A 396 24.93 17.47 -9.14
N LYS A 397 23.88 16.66 -8.94
CA LYS A 397 22.72 16.54 -9.82
C LYS A 397 21.45 17.02 -9.13
N LYS A 398 20.40 17.18 -9.93
CA LYS A 398 19.06 17.52 -9.47
C LYS A 398 18.11 16.35 -9.61
N ASP A 399 17.05 16.37 -8.82
CA ASP A 399 15.95 15.41 -8.86
C ASP A 399 14.66 16.10 -8.43
N LEU A 400 13.52 15.53 -8.83
CA LEU A 400 12.22 16.12 -8.60
C LEU A 400 11.77 15.91 -7.15
N ASP A 401 11.67 17.01 -6.40
CA ASP A 401 10.92 17.02 -5.16
C ASP A 401 9.42 16.94 -5.49
N LYS A 402 8.78 15.83 -5.13
CA LYS A 402 7.37 15.56 -5.45
C LYS A 402 6.39 16.26 -4.51
N LEU A 403 6.85 16.85 -3.40
CA LEU A 403 6.04 17.75 -2.58
C LEU A 403 6.07 19.17 -3.14
N ALA A 404 7.26 19.68 -3.48
CA ALA A 404 7.44 21.03 -4.01
C ALA A 404 7.12 21.15 -5.51
N LEU A 405 7.04 20.02 -6.23
CA LEU A 405 6.85 19.92 -7.68
C LEU A 405 7.93 20.70 -8.47
N ALA A 406 9.17 20.66 -7.96
CA ALA A 406 10.31 21.36 -8.54
C ALA A 406 11.58 20.51 -8.45
N GLU A 407 12.49 20.68 -9.41
CA GLU A 407 13.81 20.06 -9.34
C GLU A 407 14.68 20.74 -8.27
N THR A 408 15.16 19.95 -7.31
CA THR A 408 16.02 20.39 -6.20
C THR A 408 17.36 19.64 -6.22
N GLU A 409 18.37 20.17 -5.52
CA GLU A 409 19.71 19.56 -5.45
C GLU A 409 19.68 18.18 -4.78
N GLY A 410 20.43 17.23 -5.32
CA GLY A 410 20.59 15.87 -4.80
C GLY A 410 19.76 14.86 -5.55
N LEU A 411 20.38 14.13 -6.50
CA LEU A 411 19.75 13.00 -7.15
C LEU A 411 19.80 11.76 -6.28
N TRP A 412 18.66 11.14 -6.05
CA TRP A 412 18.59 9.82 -5.41
C TRP A 412 18.47 8.72 -6.46
N THR A 413 19.27 7.68 -6.30
CA THR A 413 19.12 6.44 -7.06
C THR A 413 18.95 5.27 -6.11
N GLU A 414 17.92 4.47 -6.35
CA GLU A 414 17.59 3.26 -5.59
C GLU A 414 17.84 2.02 -6.46
N GLY A 415 18.64 1.09 -5.95
CA GLY A 415 18.80 -0.26 -6.47
C GLY A 415 18.40 -1.28 -5.42
N ARG A 416 18.19 -2.53 -5.83
CA ARG A 416 18.00 -3.65 -4.89
C ARG A 416 18.96 -4.77 -5.23
N SER A 417 19.36 -5.57 -4.24
CA SER A 417 20.15 -6.77 -4.48
C SER A 417 19.31 -7.84 -5.17
N TYR A 418 18.14 -8.19 -4.60
CA TYR A 418 17.20 -9.17 -5.15
C TYR A 418 15.81 -9.06 -4.48
N ILE A 419 14.72 -9.35 -5.18
CA ILE A 419 13.35 -9.59 -4.69
C ILE A 419 12.84 -11.03 -4.95
N ARG A 420 12.42 -11.75 -3.91
CA ARG A 420 11.87 -13.11 -4.02
C ARG A 420 10.39 -13.17 -3.64
N TYR A 421 9.64 -14.09 -4.24
CA TYR A 421 8.35 -14.56 -3.71
C TYR A 421 8.58 -15.95 -3.13
N GLU A 422 8.85 -15.99 -1.83
CA GLU A 422 9.29 -17.21 -1.16
C GLU A 422 8.49 -17.45 0.12
N ARG A 423 8.79 -18.59 0.74
CA ARG A 423 8.28 -19.03 2.03
C ARG A 423 8.38 -17.87 3.04
N PRO A 424 7.29 -17.49 3.72
CA PRO A 424 7.36 -16.44 4.72
C PRO A 424 8.24 -16.84 5.91
N MET A 425 9.16 -15.95 6.30
CA MET A 425 9.87 -16.07 7.56
C MET A 425 8.92 -15.75 8.73
N LEU A 426 9.18 -16.33 9.89
CA LEU A 426 8.42 -16.13 11.11
C LEU A 426 9.26 -15.49 12.21
N GLY A 427 8.61 -14.68 13.03
CA GLY A 427 9.15 -14.10 14.25
C GLY A 427 8.09 -14.05 15.34
N VAL A 428 8.40 -13.39 16.45
CA VAL A 428 7.47 -13.21 17.57
C VAL A 428 7.18 -11.73 17.75
N TRP A 429 5.90 -11.34 17.70
CA TRP A 429 5.44 -10.01 18.05
C TRP A 429 4.55 -10.09 19.28
N GLY A 430 5.03 -9.56 20.41
CA GLY A 430 4.38 -9.79 21.70
C GLY A 430 4.44 -11.27 22.08
N ASP A 431 3.30 -11.94 22.14
CA ASP A 431 3.19 -13.38 22.36
C ASP A 431 2.84 -14.19 21.10
N GLU A 432 2.52 -13.54 19.98
CA GLU A 432 2.12 -14.17 18.73
C GLU A 432 3.32 -14.46 17.79
N VAL A 433 3.23 -15.56 17.05
CA VAL A 433 4.12 -15.91 15.94
C VAL A 433 3.53 -15.35 14.66
N VAL A 434 4.24 -14.41 14.05
CA VAL A 434 3.78 -13.61 12.90
C VAL A 434 4.71 -13.77 11.72
N VAL A 435 4.22 -13.45 10.52
CA VAL A 435 5.04 -13.34 9.33
C VAL A 435 5.96 -12.13 9.44
N VAL A 436 7.23 -12.33 9.12
CA VAL A 436 8.27 -11.31 9.09
C VAL A 436 8.90 -11.28 7.70
N THR A 437 9.16 -10.09 7.19
CA THR A 437 9.83 -9.86 5.91
C THR A 437 10.91 -8.78 6.07
N PRO A 438 11.82 -8.64 5.10
CA PRO A 438 12.63 -7.43 5.01
C PRO A 438 11.71 -6.20 5.00
N GLY A 439 11.91 -5.28 5.95
CA GLY A 439 11.21 -4.01 6.01
C GLY A 439 12.00 -2.94 5.26
N CYS A 440 13.09 -2.49 5.87
CA CYS A 440 14.08 -1.58 5.28
C CYS A 440 15.46 -2.20 5.48
N GLN A 441 16.14 -2.55 4.39
CA GLN A 441 17.50 -3.11 4.41
C GLN A 441 18.42 -2.16 3.65
N ASP A 442 18.64 -0.98 4.21
CA ASP A 442 19.23 0.13 3.49
C ASP A 442 20.75 0.05 3.58
N ILE A 443 21.41 0.23 2.43
CA ILE A 443 22.83 0.49 2.29
C ILE A 443 22.91 1.87 1.64
N VAL A 444 23.23 2.87 2.44
CA VAL A 444 23.13 4.28 2.05
C VAL A 444 24.51 4.87 1.79
N THR A 445 24.72 5.45 0.61
CA THR A 445 25.94 6.15 0.21
C THR A 445 25.62 7.59 -0.18
N ILE A 446 26.21 8.54 0.53
CA ILE A 446 26.09 9.97 0.24
C ILE A 446 27.40 10.44 -0.36
N GLN A 447 27.33 11.04 -1.55
CA GLN A 447 28.49 11.57 -2.25
C GLN A 447 28.66 13.06 -2.00
N ASP A 448 29.88 13.56 -2.17
CA ASP A 448 30.17 14.98 -2.30
C ASP A 448 29.92 15.48 -3.75
N LYS A 449 30.12 16.77 -4.00
CA LYS A 449 29.95 17.37 -5.35
C LYS A 449 30.99 16.90 -6.38
N LYS A 450 32.02 16.17 -5.96
CA LYS A 450 33.03 15.55 -6.85
C LYS A 450 32.71 14.08 -7.12
N GLY A 451 31.63 13.54 -6.54
CA GLY A 451 31.22 12.15 -6.68
C GLY A 451 31.97 11.18 -5.76
N LEU A 452 32.76 11.68 -4.80
CA LEU A 452 33.43 10.84 -3.79
C LEU A 452 32.48 10.57 -2.64
N GLU A 453 32.63 9.42 -1.98
CA GLU A 453 31.84 9.09 -0.80
C GLU A 453 32.18 10.05 0.36
N GLU A 454 31.16 10.76 0.86
CA GLU A 454 31.25 11.64 2.02
C GLU A 454 30.75 10.93 3.30
N LYS A 455 29.65 10.17 3.18
CA LYS A 455 29.04 9.44 4.28
C LYS A 455 28.46 8.13 3.77
N SER A 456 28.60 7.07 4.55
CA SER A 456 27.99 5.78 4.28
C SER A 456 27.50 5.15 5.58
N PHE A 457 26.41 4.39 5.50
CA PHE A 457 25.91 3.56 6.60
C PHE A 457 25.01 2.48 6.05
N HIS A 458 24.74 1.47 6.86
CA HIS A 458 23.71 0.50 6.54
C HIS A 458 22.82 0.18 7.73
N ARG A 459 21.55 -0.06 7.47
CA ARG A 459 20.56 -0.44 8.48
C ARG A 459 19.65 -1.54 7.95
N PHE A 460 19.70 -2.68 8.62
CA PHE A 460 18.95 -3.87 8.25
C PHE A 460 17.85 -4.11 9.27
N THR A 461 16.60 -3.95 8.83
CA THR A 461 15.41 -4.08 9.66
C THR A 461 14.42 -5.06 9.05
N MET A 462 13.97 -6.00 9.87
CA MET A 462 12.88 -6.92 9.60
C MET A 462 11.57 -6.35 10.13
N ALA A 463 10.47 -6.53 9.40
CA ALA A 463 9.16 -6.01 9.74
C ALA A 463 8.11 -7.11 9.73
N ALA A 464 7.18 -7.04 10.68
CA ALA A 464 5.99 -7.87 10.66
C ALA A 464 4.98 -7.30 9.65
N ILE A 465 4.38 -8.17 8.84
CA ILE A 465 3.44 -7.78 7.80
C ILE A 465 2.40 -8.88 7.56
N ASN A 466 1.16 -8.51 7.25
CA ASN A 466 0.20 -9.45 6.68
C ASN A 466 0.42 -9.53 5.15
N PRO A 467 0.85 -10.68 4.61
CA PRO A 467 1.22 -10.78 3.19
C PRO A 467 0.06 -10.58 2.20
N HIS A 468 -1.20 -10.77 2.63
CA HIS A 468 -2.36 -10.84 1.74
C HIS A 468 -2.19 -11.90 0.64
N THR A 469 -1.70 -13.08 1.02
CA THR A 469 -1.50 -14.22 0.13
C THR A 469 -2.16 -15.49 0.70
N THR A 470 -3.22 -15.30 1.48
CA THR A 470 -3.92 -16.34 2.23
C THR A 470 -4.41 -17.42 1.29
N GLN A 471 -4.08 -18.67 1.58
CA GLN A 471 -4.54 -19.83 0.83
C GLN A 471 -5.55 -20.66 1.63
N ALA A 472 -6.40 -21.40 0.92
CA ALA A 472 -7.37 -22.29 1.54
C ALA A 472 -6.70 -23.40 2.38
N LYS A 473 -5.52 -23.85 1.96
CA LYS A 473 -4.70 -24.82 2.69
C LYS A 473 -3.58 -24.08 3.41
N GLY A 474 -3.40 -24.38 4.69
CA GLY A 474 -2.25 -23.88 5.45
C GLY A 474 -0.92 -24.49 5.00
N ARG A 475 0.18 -23.86 5.43
CA ARG A 475 1.56 -24.30 5.23
C ARG A 475 1.76 -25.72 5.79
N SER A 476 2.67 -26.48 5.19
CA SER A 476 3.00 -27.82 5.69
C SER A 476 3.81 -27.74 6.98
N CYS A 477 3.74 -28.78 7.81
CA CYS A 477 4.54 -28.86 9.03
C CYS A 477 6.05 -28.73 8.74
N THR A 478 6.53 -29.30 7.63
CA THR A 478 7.93 -29.20 7.20
C THR A 478 8.36 -27.78 6.85
N ASP A 479 7.45 -26.96 6.32
CA ASP A 479 7.75 -25.58 5.96
C ASP A 479 8.02 -24.71 7.18
N CYS A 480 7.40 -25.00 8.32
CA CYS A 480 7.62 -24.27 9.57
C CYS A 480 8.71 -24.92 10.45
N HIS A 481 8.73 -26.25 10.56
CA HIS A 481 9.58 -26.96 11.53
C HIS A 481 10.91 -27.46 10.96
N ALA A 482 11.07 -27.53 9.63
CA ALA A 482 12.29 -28.02 8.99
C ALA A 482 12.99 -27.00 8.07
N SER A 483 12.46 -25.78 7.98
CA SER A 483 13.01 -24.72 7.14
C SER A 483 13.84 -23.74 7.97
N THR A 484 15.15 -23.68 7.68
CA THR A 484 16.09 -22.70 8.25
C THR A 484 15.66 -21.27 7.96
N LYS A 485 15.21 -21.01 6.72
CA LYS A 485 14.69 -19.72 6.30
C LYS A 485 13.44 -19.31 7.06
N THR A 486 12.49 -20.23 7.25
CA THR A 486 11.22 -19.93 7.94
C THR A 486 11.45 -19.54 9.39
N VAL A 487 12.39 -20.18 10.09
CA VAL A 487 12.74 -19.82 11.49
C VAL A 487 13.69 -18.62 11.61
N GLY A 488 14.03 -17.98 10.49
CA GLY A 488 14.80 -16.74 10.46
C GLY A 488 16.32 -16.90 10.47
N LEU A 489 16.85 -18.11 10.29
CA LEU A 489 18.31 -18.32 10.16
C LEU A 489 18.84 -17.84 8.80
N GLY A 490 17.97 -17.76 7.80
CA GLY A 490 18.34 -17.60 6.39
C GLY A 490 18.40 -18.93 5.66
N GLU A 491 18.60 -18.89 4.35
CA GLU A 491 18.84 -20.08 3.54
C GLU A 491 20.22 -20.65 3.86
N GLY A 492 20.28 -21.98 3.98
CA GLY A 492 21.46 -22.65 4.50
C GLY A 492 21.18 -24.07 4.99
N ARG A 493 22.24 -24.75 5.39
CA ARG A 493 22.20 -26.13 5.86
C ARG A 493 22.39 -26.19 7.37
N LEU A 494 21.62 -27.06 8.02
CA LEU A 494 21.86 -27.46 9.41
C LEU A 494 22.60 -28.79 9.46
N GLU A 495 23.52 -28.91 10.41
CA GLU A 495 24.24 -30.14 10.72
C GLU A 495 24.36 -30.30 12.23
N GLU A 496 24.31 -31.54 12.72
CA GLU A 496 24.62 -31.83 14.12
C GLU A 496 26.10 -32.23 14.20
N VAL A 497 26.89 -31.46 14.93
CA VAL A 497 28.33 -31.68 15.15
C VAL A 497 28.55 -31.76 16.65
N ASP A 498 29.08 -32.90 17.12
CA ASP A 498 29.33 -33.16 18.55
C ASP A 498 28.09 -32.95 19.46
N GLY A 499 26.90 -33.23 18.93
CA GLY A 499 25.63 -33.07 19.64
C GLY A 499 25.05 -31.65 19.64
N GLU A 500 25.69 -30.70 18.97
CA GLU A 500 25.21 -29.32 18.81
C GLU A 500 24.79 -29.04 17.37
N LEU A 501 23.71 -28.27 17.20
CA LEU A 501 23.26 -27.83 15.88
C LEU A 501 24.12 -26.66 15.38
N VAL A 502 24.77 -26.87 14.24
CA VAL A 502 25.55 -25.87 13.53
C VAL A 502 24.81 -25.47 12.26
N PHE A 503 24.72 -24.17 12.02
CA PHE A 503 24.10 -23.61 10.82
C PHE A 503 25.18 -23.05 9.88
N TYR A 504 25.12 -23.46 8.61
CA TYR A 504 25.97 -22.99 7.53
C TYR A 504 25.12 -22.15 6.55
N PRO A 505 25.17 -20.82 6.64
CA PRO A 505 24.40 -19.95 5.75
C PRO A 505 24.92 -19.98 4.32
N LEU A 506 24.01 -19.83 3.34
CA LEU A 506 24.37 -19.66 1.93
C LEU A 506 24.85 -18.23 1.63
N ASP A 507 24.19 -17.22 2.23
CA ASP A 507 24.55 -15.81 2.09
C ASP A 507 25.46 -15.36 3.26
N GLN A 508 26.41 -14.49 2.97
CA GLN A 508 27.34 -13.91 3.95
C GLN A 508 27.16 -12.38 4.07
N GLY A 509 26.17 -11.81 3.38
CA GLY A 509 26.03 -10.38 3.20
C GLY A 509 27.04 -9.83 2.19
N VAL A 510 27.08 -8.51 2.05
CA VAL A 510 27.93 -7.81 1.09
C VAL A 510 28.95 -6.92 1.79
N ALA A 511 30.11 -6.74 1.16
CA ALA A 511 31.11 -5.79 1.63
C ALA A 511 30.67 -4.36 1.28
N THR A 512 30.73 -3.46 2.26
CA THR A 512 30.48 -2.03 2.09
C THR A 512 31.66 -1.23 2.64
N SER A 513 31.70 0.08 2.37
CA SER A 513 32.75 0.98 2.88
C SER A 513 32.79 1.08 4.41
N VAL A 514 31.67 0.78 5.09
CA VAL A 514 31.55 0.80 6.56
C VAL A 514 31.59 -0.59 7.19
N GLY A 515 31.94 -1.62 6.42
CA GLY A 515 32.07 -3.00 6.88
C GLY A 515 31.12 -3.97 6.15
N GLN A 516 31.19 -5.24 6.54
CA GLN A 516 30.35 -6.28 5.95
C GLN A 516 28.95 -6.25 6.55
N THR A 517 27.93 -6.29 5.69
CA THR A 517 26.53 -6.40 6.14
C THR A 517 26.28 -7.79 6.72
N VAL A 518 25.17 -7.94 7.44
CA VAL A 518 24.64 -9.27 7.73
C VAL A 518 24.07 -9.92 6.46
N PRO A 519 23.92 -11.26 6.42
CA PRO A 519 23.18 -11.94 5.35
C PRO A 519 21.75 -11.39 5.28
N PHE A 520 21.28 -11.08 4.07
CA PHE A 520 20.04 -10.32 3.92
C PHE A 520 18.83 -11.10 4.42
N ASP A 521 18.88 -12.41 4.29
CA ASP A 521 17.81 -13.34 4.61
C ASP A 521 17.85 -13.88 6.05
N ALA A 522 18.85 -13.48 6.85
CA ALA A 522 19.08 -13.95 8.22
C ALA A 522 18.65 -12.93 9.29
N TYR A 523 17.59 -13.24 10.02
CA TYR A 523 17.09 -12.43 11.14
C TYR A 523 17.76 -12.82 12.48
N VAL A 524 18.17 -14.08 12.63
CA VAL A 524 18.70 -14.63 13.89
C VAL A 524 19.83 -15.62 13.67
N THR A 525 20.66 -15.79 14.69
CA THR A 525 21.64 -16.89 14.77
C THR A 525 21.00 -18.17 15.32
N ILE A 526 21.67 -19.31 15.11
CA ILE A 526 21.27 -20.60 15.73
C ILE A 526 21.24 -20.56 17.27
N ASN A 527 21.99 -19.62 17.86
CA ASN A 527 22.00 -19.35 19.31
C ASN A 527 20.92 -18.35 19.76
N GLY A 528 19.99 -17.95 18.90
CA GLY A 528 18.89 -17.05 19.24
C GLY A 528 19.28 -15.58 19.41
N LYS A 529 20.50 -15.17 19.03
CA LYS A 529 20.90 -13.76 18.98
C LYS A 529 20.41 -13.12 17.69
N ALA A 530 19.70 -12.01 17.78
CA ALA A 530 19.26 -11.22 16.64
C ALA A 530 20.45 -10.75 15.78
N ARG A 531 20.28 -10.80 14.45
CA ARG A 531 21.23 -10.31 13.44
C ARG A 531 20.80 -8.99 12.84
N GLN A 532 19.49 -8.75 12.75
CA GLN A 532 18.89 -7.55 12.19
C GLN A 532 18.01 -6.87 13.22
N HIS A 533 17.75 -5.58 13.03
CA HIS A 533 16.79 -4.84 13.81
C HIS A 533 15.37 -5.33 13.53
N SER A 534 14.47 -5.03 14.46
CA SER A 534 13.03 -5.24 14.30
C SER A 534 12.34 -3.90 14.09
N SER A 535 11.25 -3.89 13.33
CA SER A 535 10.47 -2.66 13.08
C SER A 535 9.78 -2.11 14.32
N ARG A 536 9.59 -2.93 15.35
CA ARG A 536 8.99 -2.57 16.64
C ARG A 536 9.79 -3.18 17.79
N ALA A 537 9.67 -2.60 18.98
CA ALA A 537 10.37 -3.07 20.17
C ALA A 537 9.88 -4.47 20.60
N GLU A 538 8.59 -4.76 20.41
CA GLU A 538 7.95 -6.03 20.77
C GLU A 538 8.12 -7.11 19.68
N LEU A 539 8.63 -6.75 18.51
CA LEU A 539 8.95 -7.69 17.44
C LEU A 539 10.38 -8.21 17.64
N ARG A 540 10.53 -9.53 17.64
CA ARG A 540 11.84 -10.18 17.80
C ARG A 540 11.93 -11.48 17.01
N PRO A 541 13.13 -11.97 16.70
CA PRO A 541 13.28 -13.34 16.23
C PRO A 541 12.99 -14.35 17.36
N PHE A 542 12.94 -15.63 16.98
CA PHE A 542 12.92 -16.73 17.95
C PHE A 542 14.19 -16.76 18.80
N ASN A 543 14.04 -17.06 20.08
CA ASN A 543 15.18 -17.27 20.98
C ASN A 543 15.76 -18.69 20.82
N LYS A 544 16.89 -18.99 21.49
CA LYS A 544 17.57 -20.29 21.39
C LYS A 544 16.67 -21.48 21.74
N GLY A 545 15.85 -21.33 22.79
CA GLY A 545 14.94 -22.38 23.25
C GLY A 545 13.81 -22.64 22.25
N GLU A 546 13.21 -21.57 21.72
CA GLU A 546 12.19 -21.64 20.67
C GLU A 546 12.75 -22.30 19.39
N LEU A 547 13.93 -21.87 18.92
CA LEU A 547 14.61 -22.46 17.76
C LEU A 547 14.87 -23.96 17.95
N LYS A 548 15.44 -24.35 19.10
CA LYS A 548 15.72 -25.75 19.42
C LYS A 548 14.44 -26.58 19.44
N ALA A 549 13.36 -26.07 20.04
CA ALA A 549 12.08 -26.76 20.06
C ALA A 549 11.50 -26.94 18.65
N ILE A 550 11.44 -25.86 17.86
CA ILE A 550 10.86 -25.88 16.51
C ILE A 550 11.62 -26.84 15.60
N LEU A 551 12.95 -26.71 15.53
CA LEU A 551 13.80 -27.51 14.66
C LEU A 551 13.88 -28.98 15.08
N ARG A 552 13.76 -29.26 16.38
CA ARG A 552 13.68 -30.66 16.87
C ARG A 552 12.42 -31.36 16.35
N LEU A 553 11.28 -30.67 16.31
CA LEU A 553 10.06 -31.20 15.68
C LEU A 553 10.25 -31.44 14.18
N GLY A 554 11.13 -30.68 13.53
CA GLY A 554 11.52 -30.86 12.12
C GLY A 554 11.88 -32.31 11.76
N LEU A 555 12.49 -33.04 12.70
CA LEU A 555 12.89 -34.44 12.52
C LEU A 555 11.71 -35.43 12.50
N CYS A 556 10.57 -35.04 13.08
CA CYS A 556 9.37 -35.87 13.19
C CYS A 556 8.38 -35.58 12.05
N VAL A 557 8.21 -34.31 11.70
CA VAL A 557 7.13 -33.84 10.81
C VAL A 557 7.26 -34.32 9.36
N GLY A 558 8.43 -34.81 8.95
CA GLY A 558 8.60 -35.46 7.64
C GLY A 558 7.84 -36.79 7.54
N CYS A 559 7.70 -37.52 8.65
CA CYS A 559 6.92 -38.77 8.72
C CYS A 559 5.52 -38.55 9.32
N HIS A 560 5.40 -37.63 10.28
CA HIS A 560 4.17 -37.30 11.00
C HIS A 560 3.66 -35.94 10.51
N ASN A 561 2.99 -35.89 9.36
CA ASN A 561 2.67 -34.62 8.68
C ASN A 561 1.19 -34.20 8.79
N SER A 562 0.45 -34.79 9.72
CA SER A 562 -0.97 -34.53 9.98
C SER A 562 -1.18 -34.18 11.45
N TYR A 563 -2.11 -33.26 11.72
CA TYR A 563 -2.50 -32.86 13.07
C TYR A 563 -3.22 -33.99 13.82
N GLU A 564 -3.84 -34.89 13.07
CA GLU A 564 -4.56 -36.06 13.58
C GLU A 564 -3.64 -37.22 13.97
N ASP A 565 -2.32 -37.12 13.71
CA ASP A 565 -1.36 -38.16 14.06
C ASP A 565 -1.32 -38.39 15.58
N PRO A 566 -1.52 -39.63 16.07
CA PRO A 566 -1.55 -39.94 17.50
C PRO A 566 -0.29 -39.52 18.26
N ILE A 567 0.86 -39.43 17.59
CA ILE A 567 2.13 -39.04 18.25
C ILE A 567 2.03 -37.67 18.93
N TRP A 568 1.18 -36.78 18.42
CA TRP A 568 1.05 -35.41 18.92
C TRP A 568 0.28 -35.30 20.23
N LYS A 569 -0.44 -36.35 20.64
CA LYS A 569 -1.17 -36.37 21.92
C LYS A 569 -0.23 -36.40 23.11
N ASP A 570 0.84 -37.19 23.01
CA ASP A 570 1.79 -37.46 24.10
C ASP A 570 3.22 -37.04 23.74
N TYR A 571 3.39 -36.19 22.73
CA TYR A 571 4.71 -35.73 22.31
C TYR A 571 5.42 -34.98 23.44
N SER A 572 6.69 -35.31 23.64
CA SER A 572 7.60 -34.56 24.51
C SER A 572 8.94 -34.37 23.83
N GLN A 573 9.69 -33.34 24.22
CA GLN A 573 11.03 -33.08 23.67
C GLN A 573 12.01 -34.24 23.91
N ALA A 574 11.77 -35.06 24.94
CA ALA A 574 12.56 -36.25 25.25
C ALA A 574 12.24 -37.46 24.35
N MET A 575 11.18 -37.38 23.54
CA MET A 575 10.76 -38.47 22.66
C MET A 575 11.86 -38.79 21.63
N GLN A 576 12.25 -40.05 21.58
CA GLN A 576 13.18 -40.59 20.59
C GLN A 576 12.41 -41.24 19.44
N CYS A 577 12.90 -41.02 18.21
CA CYS A 577 12.32 -41.66 17.03
C CYS A 577 12.52 -43.18 17.12
N LYS A 578 11.43 -43.95 17.18
CA LYS A 578 11.46 -45.41 17.28
C LYS A 578 11.65 -46.12 15.94
N ARG A 579 11.72 -45.37 14.83
CA ARG A 579 12.00 -45.95 13.52
C ARG A 579 13.42 -46.52 13.56
N GLN A 580 13.54 -47.83 13.72
CA GLN A 580 14.80 -48.54 13.55
C GLN A 580 15.31 -48.18 12.15
N GLN A 581 16.43 -47.49 12.08
CA GLN A 581 17.19 -47.39 10.83
C GLN A 581 17.56 -48.83 10.46
N THR A 582 16.87 -49.41 9.48
CA THR A 582 17.31 -50.67 8.90
C THR A 582 18.73 -50.46 8.37
N GLN A 583 19.64 -51.38 8.62
CA GLN A 583 21.07 -51.26 8.28
C GLN A 583 21.34 -50.90 6.80
N ASP A 584 20.37 -51.08 5.90
CA ASP A 584 20.43 -50.65 4.50
C ASP A 584 20.27 -49.14 4.27
N GLU A 585 19.61 -48.40 5.19
CA GLU A 585 19.52 -46.93 5.11
C GLU A 585 20.82 -46.27 5.60
N GLN A 586 21.51 -46.84 6.59
CA GLN A 586 22.81 -46.33 7.05
C GLN A 586 23.90 -46.39 5.97
N LYS A 587 23.89 -47.41 5.10
CA LYS A 587 24.84 -47.50 3.97
C LYS A 587 24.56 -46.49 2.85
N ARG A 588 23.32 -46.00 2.71
CA ARG A 588 22.99 -44.92 1.76
C ARG A 588 23.34 -43.54 2.30
N VAL A 589 23.27 -43.32 3.61
CA VAL A 589 23.60 -42.02 4.23
C VAL A 589 25.11 -41.72 4.19
N THR A 590 25.97 -42.73 4.30
CA THR A 590 27.42 -42.56 4.14
C THR A 590 27.88 -42.35 2.70
N ALA A 591 27.00 -42.54 1.71
CA ALA A 591 27.33 -42.43 0.29
C ALA A 591 26.25 -41.62 -0.45
N LYS A 592 26.39 -40.28 -0.40
CA LYS A 592 25.62 -39.27 -1.16
C LYS A 592 24.19 -39.02 -0.66
N LYS A 593 24.00 -37.90 0.04
CA LYS A 593 23.39 -36.66 -0.52
C LYS A 593 23.24 -35.57 0.56
N PRO A 594 23.38 -34.28 0.18
CA PRO A 594 23.04 -33.15 1.04
C PRO A 594 21.52 -33.09 1.27
N LEU A 595 21.14 -32.68 2.49
CA LEU A 595 19.77 -32.27 2.86
C LEU A 595 19.38 -30.98 2.14
#